data_AF-D5SVE7-F1
#
_entry.id   AF-D5SVE7-F1
#
_cell.length_a   1.000
_cell.length_b   1.000
_cell.length_c   1.000
_cell.angle_alpha   90.00
_cell.angle_beta   90.00
_cell.angle_gamma   90.00
#
_symmetry.space_group_name_H-M   'P 1'
#
loop_
_entity.id
_entity.type
_entity.pdbx_description
1 polymer ?
#
loop_
_entity_poly.entity_id
_entity_poly.type
_entity_poly.pdbx_seq_one_letter_code
_entity_poly.pdbx_strand_id
1 'polypeptide(L)'
;MPPPAEAPADAPPLLQEIRHPAERLPQTPPGLFEIPAGWALATYDVGGLRPVQLYQPADPDAFLESDTVLARHEADGYMPYWAYLWPAAVVMARALQFAPWPTGTRLLELGAGVGLVGVSAAVRGDHVTITDYDHEAILVARENARLNLVEAQARQLDWRDPPAESFPVIIASEVLYEERNHAPILNLIDKTLACDGLCWIGDAGRTRAEWFAEKLKFTPFEYQLYDENYQPLAKPRFGRFQLFELRRK
;
A
#
# COMPACT_ATOMS: atom_id res chain seq x y z
N MET A 1 -5.45 1.44 -24.80
CA MET A 1 -5.63 1.55 -23.34
C MET A 1 -4.90 0.39 -22.68
N PRO A 2 -4.01 0.62 -21.71
CA PRO A 2 -3.62 -0.45 -20.82
C PRO A 2 -4.88 -0.96 -20.07
N PRO A 3 -4.99 -2.26 -19.77
CA PRO A 3 -6.09 -2.76 -18.94
C PRO A 3 -6.04 -2.07 -17.56
N PRO A 4 -7.20 -1.88 -16.92
CA PRO A 4 -7.28 -1.39 -15.54
C PRO A 4 -6.45 -2.28 -14.60
N ALA A 5 -6.16 -1.79 -13.39
CA ALA A 5 -5.60 -2.64 -12.35
C ALA A 5 -6.50 -3.86 -12.17
N GLU A 6 -5.92 -5.05 -12.28
CA GLU A 6 -6.63 -6.31 -12.09
C GLU A 6 -7.08 -6.39 -10.63
N ALA A 7 -8.37 -6.59 -10.39
CA ALA A 7 -8.97 -6.58 -9.05
C ALA A 7 -8.32 -7.66 -8.16
N PRO A 8 -8.46 -7.61 -6.81
CA PRO A 8 -7.91 -8.66 -5.95
C PRO A 8 -8.38 -10.08 -6.28
N ALA A 9 -9.52 -10.24 -6.95
CA ALA A 9 -10.01 -11.51 -7.47
C ALA A 9 -9.11 -12.13 -8.55
N ASP A 10 -8.27 -11.33 -9.20
CA ASP A 10 -7.28 -11.74 -10.19
C ASP A 10 -5.87 -11.88 -9.57
N ALA A 11 -5.73 -11.65 -8.26
CA ALA A 11 -4.48 -11.92 -7.57
C ALA A 11 -4.12 -13.41 -7.72
N PRO A 12 -2.84 -13.79 -7.68
CA PRO A 12 -2.44 -15.19 -7.81
C PRO A 12 -3.09 -16.07 -6.72
N PRO A 13 -3.45 -17.34 -7.01
CA PRO A 13 -4.20 -18.18 -6.06
C PRO A 13 -3.57 -18.27 -4.66
N LEU A 14 -2.24 -18.31 -4.57
CA LEU A 14 -1.50 -18.36 -3.30
C LEU A 14 -1.73 -17.13 -2.40
N LEU A 15 -2.10 -16.00 -3.00
CA LEU A 15 -2.39 -14.76 -2.28
C LEU A 15 -3.90 -14.59 -2.04
N GLN A 16 -4.76 -15.22 -2.86
CA GLN A 16 -6.22 -15.20 -2.66
C GLN A 16 -6.67 -15.93 -1.38
N GLU A 17 -5.86 -16.87 -0.87
CA GLU A 17 -6.13 -17.62 0.35
C GLU A 17 -5.97 -16.76 1.63
N ILE A 18 -5.40 -15.55 1.53
CA ILE A 18 -5.26 -14.58 2.64
C ILE A 18 -6.59 -13.80 2.79
N ARG A 19 -7.72 -14.51 2.94
CA ARG A 19 -9.00 -13.88 3.32
C ARG A 19 -9.15 -13.94 4.82
N HIS A 20 -9.11 -12.78 5.44
CA HIS A 20 -9.42 -12.63 6.86
C HIS A 20 -10.93 -12.45 7.03
N PRO A 21 -11.56 -13.11 8.02
CA PRO A 21 -12.97 -12.87 8.31
C PRO A 21 -13.16 -11.39 8.67
N ALA A 22 -14.07 -10.74 7.96
CA ALA A 22 -14.47 -9.36 8.22
C ALA A 22 -15.91 -9.37 8.75
N GLU A 23 -16.12 -8.76 9.90
CA GLU A 23 -17.43 -8.64 10.52
C GLU A 23 -18.09 -7.34 10.03
N ARG A 24 -19.24 -7.45 9.37
CA ARG A 24 -20.00 -6.27 8.93
C ARG A 24 -20.49 -5.49 10.15
N LEU A 25 -20.28 -4.18 10.13
CA LEU A 25 -20.68 -3.29 11.20
C LEU A 25 -22.14 -2.83 11.01
N PRO A 26 -22.91 -2.65 12.09
CA PRO A 26 -24.31 -2.23 12.01
C PRO A 26 -24.46 -0.74 11.65
N GLN A 27 -23.41 0.06 11.81
CA GLN A 27 -23.39 1.49 11.57
C GLN A 27 -22.01 1.94 11.10
N THR A 28 -21.96 3.08 10.42
CA THR A 28 -20.70 3.73 10.02
C THR A 28 -19.85 4.05 11.25
N PRO A 29 -18.55 3.66 11.28
CA PRO A 29 -17.65 4.03 12.36
C PRO A 29 -17.55 5.55 12.53
N PRO A 30 -17.43 6.07 13.76
CA PRO A 30 -17.15 7.48 13.99
C PRO A 30 -15.90 7.93 13.21
N GLY A 31 -15.97 9.09 12.56
CA GLY A 31 -14.86 9.61 11.76
C GLY A 31 -14.82 9.10 10.31
N LEU A 32 -15.63 8.10 9.95
CA LEU A 32 -15.82 7.63 8.58
C LEU A 32 -17.14 8.16 7.98
N PHE A 33 -17.28 7.97 6.67
CA PHE A 33 -18.42 8.39 5.86
C PHE A 33 -19.26 7.18 5.43
N GLU A 34 -20.51 7.41 5.04
CA GLU A 34 -21.37 6.34 4.54
C GLU A 34 -20.89 5.85 3.17
N ILE A 35 -20.90 4.53 2.98
CA ILE A 35 -20.58 3.88 1.72
C ILE A 35 -21.63 2.80 1.41
N PRO A 36 -21.89 2.51 0.11
CA PRO A 36 -22.61 1.31 -0.32
C PRO A 36 -22.17 0.06 0.45
N ALA A 37 -23.16 -0.73 0.86
CA ALA A 37 -22.99 -1.95 1.67
C ALA A 37 -22.33 -1.78 3.06
N GLY A 38 -21.91 -0.58 3.44
CA GLY A 38 -21.38 -0.24 4.75
C GLY A 38 -19.95 -0.74 4.99
N TRP A 39 -19.52 -0.65 6.25
CA TRP A 39 -18.17 -0.98 6.69
C TRP A 39 -18.10 -2.35 7.36
N ALA A 40 -16.93 -2.96 7.33
CA ALA A 40 -16.59 -4.15 8.09
C ALA A 40 -15.33 -3.93 8.92
N LEU A 41 -15.23 -4.64 10.04
CA LEU A 41 -14.05 -4.72 10.87
C LEU A 41 -13.34 -6.06 10.60
N ALA A 42 -12.06 -6.01 10.26
CA ALA A 42 -11.23 -7.20 10.11
C ALA A 42 -9.96 -7.10 10.96
N THR A 43 -9.42 -8.26 11.36
CA THR A 43 -8.18 -8.36 12.12
C THR A 43 -7.14 -9.14 11.33
N TYR A 44 -5.96 -8.55 11.20
CA TYR A 44 -4.84 -9.07 10.41
C TYR A 44 -3.68 -9.45 11.32
N ASP A 45 -3.21 -10.69 11.18
CA ASP A 45 -1.93 -11.12 11.73
C ASP A 45 -0.80 -10.60 10.84
N VAL A 46 -0.06 -9.63 11.37
CA VAL A 46 1.01 -8.91 10.68
C VAL A 46 2.41 -9.29 11.18
N GLY A 47 2.57 -10.47 11.80
CA GLY A 47 3.88 -11.11 12.03
C GLY A 47 4.77 -10.44 13.07
N GLY A 48 5.08 -11.14 14.17
CA GLY A 48 5.98 -10.65 15.24
C GLY A 48 5.48 -9.43 16.03
N LEU A 49 4.48 -8.72 15.51
CA LEU A 49 3.75 -7.62 16.12
C LEU A 49 2.39 -8.12 16.64
N ARG A 50 1.72 -7.28 17.42
CA ARG A 50 0.32 -7.54 17.77
C ARG A 50 -0.56 -7.45 16.51
N PRO A 51 -1.69 -8.18 16.45
CA PRO A 51 -2.64 -8.06 15.34
C PRO A 51 -3.12 -6.63 15.12
N VAL A 52 -3.34 -6.28 13.86
CA VAL A 52 -3.84 -4.96 13.42
C VAL A 52 -5.30 -5.09 13.00
N GLN A 53 -6.14 -4.21 13.54
CA GLN A 53 -7.56 -4.13 13.19
C GLN A 53 -7.79 -3.05 12.14
N LEU A 54 -8.62 -3.30 11.14
CA LEU A 54 -8.95 -2.28 10.13
C LEU A 54 -10.46 -2.23 9.90
N TYR A 55 -10.98 -1.01 9.82
CA TYR A 55 -12.15 -0.70 9.04
C TYR A 55 -11.81 -0.76 7.55
N GLN A 56 -12.67 -1.45 6.81
CA GLN A 56 -12.62 -1.55 5.36
C GLN A 56 -14.06 -1.65 4.80
N PRO A 57 -14.29 -1.33 3.52
CA PRO A 57 -15.58 -1.57 2.88
C PRO A 57 -16.02 -3.03 3.06
N ALA A 58 -17.28 -3.24 3.48
CA ALA A 58 -17.83 -4.58 3.68
C ALA A 58 -18.05 -5.34 2.36
N ASP A 59 -18.23 -4.58 1.29
CA ASP A 59 -18.36 -5.06 -0.09
C ASP A 59 -17.71 -4.01 -1.01
N PRO A 60 -16.40 -4.14 -1.30
CA PRO A 60 -15.70 -3.21 -2.17
C PRO A 60 -16.27 -3.15 -3.59
N ASP A 61 -16.80 -4.27 -4.12
CA ASP A 61 -17.40 -4.31 -5.46
C ASP A 61 -18.63 -3.39 -5.49
N ALA A 62 -19.52 -3.50 -4.49
CA ALA A 62 -20.68 -2.60 -4.36
C ALA A 62 -20.29 -1.12 -4.19
N PHE A 63 -19.13 -0.84 -3.58
CA PHE A 63 -18.61 0.53 -3.49
C PHE A 63 -18.17 1.06 -4.85
N LEU A 64 -17.38 0.27 -5.59
CA LEU A 64 -16.88 0.61 -6.93
C LEU A 64 -18.02 0.76 -7.95
N GLU A 65 -19.08 -0.03 -7.81
CA GLU A 65 -20.25 -0.01 -8.71
C GLU A 65 -21.29 1.07 -8.35
N SER A 66 -21.00 1.92 -7.37
CA SER A 66 -21.94 2.97 -6.96
C SER A 66 -22.06 4.10 -7.98
N ASP A 67 -23.27 4.68 -8.09
CA ASP A 67 -23.55 5.78 -9.03
C ASP A 67 -22.53 6.94 -8.92
N THR A 68 -22.11 7.27 -7.70
CA THR A 68 -21.10 8.31 -7.44
C THR A 68 -19.74 7.96 -8.02
N VAL A 69 -19.29 6.71 -7.84
CA VAL A 69 -18.00 6.25 -8.38
C VAL A 69 -18.05 6.14 -9.89
N LEU A 70 -19.14 5.59 -10.44
CA LEU A 70 -19.35 5.50 -11.89
C LEU A 70 -19.35 6.88 -12.56
N ALA A 71 -20.04 7.87 -11.98
CA ALA A 71 -20.04 9.23 -12.49
C ALA A 71 -18.65 9.89 -12.44
N ARG A 72 -17.85 9.64 -11.38
CA ARG A 72 -16.47 10.11 -11.29
C ARG A 72 -15.58 9.42 -12.33
N HIS A 73 -15.72 8.10 -12.50
CA HIS A 73 -15.00 7.34 -13.50
C HIS A 73 -15.28 7.84 -14.93
N GLU A 74 -16.53 8.17 -15.26
CA GLU A 74 -16.88 8.77 -16.55
C GLU A 74 -16.25 10.15 -16.76
N ALA A 75 -16.09 10.94 -15.69
CA ALA A 75 -15.55 12.29 -15.77
C ALA A 75 -14.03 12.33 -15.97
N ASP A 76 -13.27 11.50 -15.24
CA ASP A 76 -11.81 11.57 -15.23
C ASP A 76 -11.07 10.22 -15.11
N GLY A 77 -11.79 9.10 -15.19
CA GLY A 77 -11.22 7.76 -15.06
C GLY A 77 -10.87 7.38 -13.63
N TYR A 78 -11.44 8.05 -12.63
CA TYR A 78 -11.31 7.70 -11.22
C TYR A 78 -11.70 6.25 -10.92
N MET A 79 -10.84 5.55 -10.18
CA MET A 79 -11.08 4.19 -9.67
C MET A 79 -10.63 4.09 -8.20
N PRO A 80 -11.51 3.78 -7.24
CA PRO A 80 -11.17 3.71 -5.83
C PRO A 80 -10.55 2.35 -5.45
N TYR A 81 -9.40 2.01 -6.03
CA TYR A 81 -8.68 0.77 -5.69
C TYR A 81 -8.30 0.68 -4.21
N TRP A 82 -8.29 1.80 -3.49
CA TRP A 82 -8.11 1.87 -2.05
C TRP A 82 -9.17 1.07 -1.26
N ALA A 83 -10.36 0.85 -1.84
CA ALA A 83 -11.47 0.16 -1.19
C ALA A 83 -11.19 -1.32 -0.92
N TYR A 84 -10.27 -1.92 -1.67
CA TYR A 84 -9.82 -3.28 -1.43
C TYR A 84 -8.63 -3.29 -0.48
N LEU A 85 -8.61 -4.27 0.43
CA LEU A 85 -7.35 -4.70 0.99
C LEU A 85 -6.68 -5.68 0.03
N TRP A 86 -5.54 -5.27 -0.50
CA TRP A 86 -4.79 -6.08 -1.44
C TRP A 86 -3.91 -7.12 -0.73
N PRO A 87 -3.83 -8.39 -1.21
CA PRO A 87 -3.18 -9.47 -0.47
C PRO A 87 -1.71 -9.26 -0.13
N ALA A 88 -0.93 -8.61 -1.00
CA ALA A 88 0.49 -8.37 -0.73
C ALA A 88 0.69 -7.34 0.39
N ALA A 89 -0.32 -6.52 0.73
CA ALA A 89 -0.26 -5.63 1.88
C ALA A 89 -0.12 -6.42 3.21
N VAL A 90 -0.79 -7.56 3.33
CA VAL A 90 -0.66 -8.43 4.52
C VAL A 90 0.74 -9.02 4.62
N VAL A 91 1.29 -9.48 3.49
CA VAL A 91 2.65 -10.04 3.44
C VAL A 91 3.71 -8.95 3.68
N MET A 92 3.51 -7.75 3.12
CA MET A 92 4.35 -6.58 3.33
C MET A 92 4.34 -6.13 4.80
N ALA A 93 3.16 -6.13 5.44
CA ALA A 93 3.04 -5.83 6.87
C ALA A 93 3.82 -6.83 7.72
N ARG A 94 3.77 -8.14 7.41
CA ARG A 94 4.61 -9.17 8.04
C ARG A 94 6.10 -8.95 7.80
N ALA A 95 6.48 -8.52 6.60
CA ALA A 95 7.87 -8.29 6.25
C ALA A 95 8.53 -7.18 7.09
N LEU A 96 7.75 -6.28 7.71
CA LEU A 96 8.28 -5.24 8.62
C LEU A 96 9.05 -5.82 9.82
N GLN A 97 8.82 -7.09 10.21
CA GLN A 97 9.63 -7.75 11.24
C GLN A 97 11.10 -7.96 10.81
N PHE A 98 11.37 -7.93 9.50
CA PHE A 98 12.70 -8.04 8.90
C PHE A 98 13.28 -6.68 8.51
N ALA A 99 12.61 -5.58 8.86
CA ALA A 99 13.05 -4.23 8.52
C ALA A 99 14.50 -3.98 8.97
N PRO A 100 15.41 -3.62 8.06
CA PRO A 100 16.82 -3.37 8.40
C PRO A 100 17.04 -2.01 9.08
N TRP A 101 15.99 -1.21 9.27
CA TRP A 101 16.04 0.06 9.98
C TRP A 101 15.55 -0.06 11.43
N PRO A 102 16.09 0.75 12.35
CA PRO A 102 15.68 0.74 13.74
C PRO A 102 14.22 1.18 13.91
N THR A 103 13.55 0.72 14.97
CA THR A 103 12.26 1.27 15.39
C THR A 103 12.38 2.77 15.69
N GLY A 104 11.32 3.53 15.43
CA GLY A 104 11.31 4.98 15.57
C GLY A 104 11.87 5.71 14.35
N THR A 105 12.10 5.01 13.25
CA THR A 105 12.51 5.63 11.99
C THR A 105 11.34 6.42 11.41
N ARG A 106 11.62 7.53 10.72
CA ARG A 106 10.59 8.28 9.98
C ARG A 106 10.30 7.61 8.64
N LEU A 107 9.04 7.27 8.39
CA LEU A 107 8.62 6.58 7.17
C LEU A 107 7.63 7.43 6.38
N LEU A 108 7.72 7.34 5.05
CA LEU A 108 6.67 7.74 4.13
C LEU A 108 6.05 6.47 3.52
N GLU A 109 4.74 6.30 3.64
CA GLU A 109 4.01 5.26 2.90
C GLU A 109 3.37 5.86 1.66
N LEU A 110 3.58 5.25 0.49
CA LEU A 110 2.97 5.64 -0.79
C LEU A 110 1.82 4.70 -1.13
N GLY A 111 0.64 5.27 -1.44
CA GLY A 111 -0.52 4.50 -1.91
C GLY A 111 -1.06 3.55 -0.85
N ALA A 112 -1.36 4.08 0.33
CA ALA A 112 -1.67 3.30 1.52
C ALA A 112 -3.01 2.55 1.47
N GLY A 113 -3.96 3.00 0.64
CA GLY A 113 -5.32 2.48 0.64
C GLY A 113 -5.97 2.56 2.02
N VAL A 114 -6.45 1.43 2.56
CA VAL A 114 -6.97 1.34 3.93
C VAL A 114 -5.91 1.48 5.04
N GLY A 115 -4.62 1.52 4.69
CA GLY A 115 -3.52 1.86 5.61
C GLY A 115 -2.89 0.69 6.36
N LEU A 116 -3.06 -0.57 5.91
CA LEU A 116 -2.54 -1.73 6.65
C LEU A 116 -1.03 -1.64 6.94
N VAL A 117 -0.21 -1.33 5.94
CA VAL A 117 1.25 -1.36 6.08
C VAL A 117 1.74 -0.20 6.93
N GLY A 118 1.27 1.02 6.70
CA GLY A 118 1.61 2.17 7.53
C GLY A 118 1.15 2.05 8.98
N VAL A 119 -0.07 1.55 9.23
CA VAL A 119 -0.54 1.28 10.59
C VAL A 119 0.32 0.19 11.25
N SER A 120 0.69 -0.85 10.53
CA SER A 120 1.59 -1.90 11.04
C SER A 120 2.98 -1.36 11.39
N ALA A 121 3.53 -0.45 10.57
CA ALA A 121 4.78 0.24 10.87
C ALA A 121 4.66 1.14 12.11
N ALA A 122 3.54 1.86 12.27
CA ALA A 122 3.29 2.65 13.47
C ALA A 122 3.15 1.74 14.72
N VAL A 123 2.53 0.56 14.59
CA VAL A 123 2.49 -0.46 15.66
C VAL A 123 3.87 -1.00 16.01
N ARG A 124 4.77 -1.14 15.03
CA ARG A 124 6.18 -1.47 15.24
C ARG A 124 6.94 -0.37 16.01
N GLY A 125 6.36 0.84 16.10
CA GLY A 125 6.90 2.00 16.80
C GLY A 125 7.57 3.03 15.88
N ASP A 126 7.34 2.97 14.57
CA ASP A 126 7.86 3.95 13.61
C ASP A 126 7.05 5.25 13.56
N HIS A 127 7.69 6.32 13.10
CA HIS A 127 7.04 7.62 12.87
C HIS A 127 6.56 7.71 11.41
N VAL A 128 5.33 7.29 11.18
CA VAL A 128 4.81 7.09 9.82
C VAL A 128 3.99 8.27 9.32
N THR A 129 4.28 8.69 8.09
CA THR A 129 3.41 9.54 7.27
C THR A 129 2.74 8.69 6.22
N ILE A 130 1.46 8.40 6.42
CA ILE A 130 0.61 7.60 5.54
C ILE A 130 0.08 8.49 4.41
N THR A 131 0.27 8.08 3.16
CA THR A 131 -0.20 8.86 2.02
C THR A 131 -0.90 8.04 0.95
N ASP A 132 -1.85 8.69 0.28
CA ASP A 132 -2.63 8.17 -0.84
C ASP A 132 -3.07 9.38 -1.69
N TYR A 133 -3.41 9.18 -2.95
CA TYR A 133 -3.97 10.24 -3.79
C TYR A 133 -5.41 10.56 -3.35
N ASP A 134 -6.15 9.55 -2.91
CA ASP A 134 -7.55 9.68 -2.55
C ASP A 134 -7.75 10.25 -1.14
N HIS A 135 -8.60 11.27 -1.02
CA HIS A 135 -8.96 11.85 0.27
C HIS A 135 -9.70 10.84 1.17
N GLU A 136 -10.57 10.02 0.60
CA GLU A 136 -11.36 9.02 1.32
C GLU A 136 -10.45 7.94 1.92
N ALA A 137 -9.46 7.47 1.16
CA ALA A 137 -8.43 6.55 1.65
C ALA A 137 -7.66 7.14 2.84
N ILE A 138 -7.30 8.43 2.80
CA ILE A 138 -6.63 9.12 3.91
C ILE A 138 -7.47 9.18 5.17
N LEU A 139 -8.77 9.43 5.05
CA LEU A 139 -9.69 9.43 6.19
C LEU A 139 -9.76 8.03 6.82
N VAL A 140 -9.87 6.98 5.99
CA VAL A 140 -9.89 5.59 6.44
C VAL A 140 -8.59 5.20 7.13
N ALA A 141 -7.44 5.48 6.52
CA ALA A 141 -6.14 5.12 7.09
C ALA A 141 -5.89 5.85 8.43
N ARG A 142 -6.34 7.10 8.55
CA ARG A 142 -6.27 7.86 9.82
C ARG A 142 -7.12 7.21 10.91
N GLU A 143 -8.35 6.82 10.59
CA GLU A 143 -9.22 6.18 11.58
C GLU A 143 -8.71 4.78 11.94
N ASN A 144 -8.12 4.05 11.00
CA ASN A 144 -7.46 2.78 11.25
C ASN A 144 -6.23 2.92 12.15
N ALA A 145 -5.46 4.01 12.04
CA ALA A 145 -4.41 4.31 13.01
C ALA A 145 -4.99 4.54 14.42
N ARG A 146 -6.07 5.32 14.54
CA ARG A 146 -6.75 5.57 15.82
C ARG A 146 -7.34 4.29 16.43
N LEU A 147 -7.97 3.44 15.63
CA LEU A 147 -8.53 2.15 16.03
C LEU A 147 -7.45 1.26 16.66
N ASN A 148 -6.23 1.35 16.15
CA ASN A 148 -5.08 0.63 16.70
C ASN A 148 -4.33 1.42 17.77
N LEU A 149 -4.83 2.54 18.28
CA LEU A 149 -4.17 3.32 19.34
C LEU A 149 -2.72 3.73 18.99
N VAL A 150 -2.46 4.01 17.71
CA VAL A 150 -1.16 4.49 17.23
C VAL A 150 -1.31 5.88 16.61
N GLU A 151 -0.26 6.69 16.74
CA GLU A 151 -0.19 7.98 16.06
C GLU A 151 0.44 7.80 14.68
N ALA A 152 -0.22 8.32 13.66
CA ALA A 152 0.32 8.41 12.31
C ALA A 152 -0.15 9.72 11.68
N GLN A 153 0.73 10.38 10.94
CA GLN A 153 0.29 11.46 10.06
C GLN A 153 -0.39 10.83 8.84
N ALA A 154 -1.46 11.44 8.35
CA ALA A 154 -2.15 10.97 7.15
C ALA A 154 -2.53 12.16 6.28
N ARG A 155 -2.02 12.20 5.04
CA ARG A 155 -2.22 13.32 4.11
C ARG A 155 -2.25 12.84 2.66
N GLN A 156 -2.97 13.59 1.81
CA GLN A 156 -2.97 13.32 0.38
C GLN A 156 -1.58 13.56 -0.22
N LEU A 157 -1.21 12.71 -1.18
CA LEU A 157 0.00 12.85 -1.96
C LEU A 157 -0.22 12.33 -3.38
N ASP A 158 -0.13 13.24 -4.35
CA ASP A 158 -0.02 12.88 -5.75
C ASP A 158 1.44 12.58 -6.08
N TRP A 159 1.73 11.41 -6.65
CA TRP A 159 3.09 11.03 -7.02
C TRP A 159 3.73 11.97 -8.04
N ARG A 160 2.93 12.76 -8.77
CA ARG A 160 3.37 13.77 -9.74
C ARG A 160 3.84 15.07 -9.07
N ASP A 161 3.49 15.29 -7.80
CA ASP A 161 3.85 16.47 -7.02
C ASP A 161 4.59 16.10 -5.72
N PRO A 162 5.88 15.70 -5.82
CA PRO A 162 6.65 15.27 -4.66
C PRO A 162 6.85 16.41 -3.65
N PRO A 163 6.71 16.15 -2.33
CA PRO A 163 6.99 17.13 -1.30
C PRO A 163 8.48 17.48 -1.25
N ALA A 164 8.81 18.62 -0.63
CA ALA A 164 10.20 19.01 -0.37
C ALA A 164 10.84 18.23 0.79
N GLU A 165 10.04 17.53 1.59
CA GLU A 165 10.49 16.71 2.71
C GLU A 165 11.23 15.46 2.23
N SER A 166 12.31 15.11 2.92
CA SER A 166 13.00 13.83 2.75
C SER A 166 12.75 12.86 3.91
N PHE A 167 12.76 11.57 3.60
CA PHE A 167 12.52 10.47 4.51
C PHE A 167 13.67 9.45 4.45
N PRO A 168 14.13 8.92 5.60
CA PRO A 168 15.12 7.85 5.61
C PRO A 168 14.56 6.53 5.07
N VAL A 169 13.24 6.31 5.19
CA VAL A 169 12.59 5.11 4.67
C VAL A 169 11.30 5.48 3.92
N ILE A 170 11.12 4.88 2.75
CA ILE A 170 9.86 4.93 1.99
C ILE A 170 9.33 3.50 1.87
N ILE A 171 8.06 3.28 2.16
CA ILE A 171 7.38 1.99 1.97
C ILE A 171 6.22 2.15 0.98
N ALA A 172 5.94 1.10 0.23
CA ALA A 172 4.76 1.02 -0.64
C ALA A 172 4.34 -0.43 -0.81
N SER A 173 3.05 -0.67 -1.03
CA SER A 173 2.52 -2.01 -1.33
C SER A 173 1.52 -1.93 -2.47
N GLU A 174 1.74 -2.74 -3.50
CA GLU A 174 0.88 -2.85 -4.67
C GLU A 174 0.60 -1.48 -5.35
N VAL A 175 1.65 -0.67 -5.53
CA VAL A 175 1.58 0.59 -6.30
C VAL A 175 2.03 0.44 -7.76
N LEU A 176 2.48 -0.76 -8.15
CA LEU A 176 3.08 -1.03 -9.46
C LEU A 176 2.08 -1.49 -10.54
N TYR A 177 0.79 -1.62 -10.24
CA TYR A 177 -0.23 -2.18 -11.14
C TYR A 177 -0.44 -1.39 -12.43
N GLU A 178 -0.18 -0.08 -12.40
CA GLU A 178 -0.31 0.81 -13.54
C GLU A 178 1.06 1.28 -14.02
N GLU A 179 1.44 0.90 -15.25
CA GLU A 179 2.75 1.29 -15.80
C GLU A 179 2.94 2.82 -15.86
N ARG A 180 1.86 3.56 -16.12
CA ARG A 180 1.89 5.03 -16.16
C ARG A 180 2.36 5.66 -14.84
N ASN A 181 2.22 4.94 -13.73
CA ASN A 181 2.58 5.43 -12.40
C ASN A 181 4.03 5.12 -12.03
N HIS A 182 4.72 4.22 -12.75
CA HIS A 182 6.10 3.84 -12.43
C HIS A 182 7.05 5.05 -12.46
N ALA A 183 6.97 5.89 -13.49
CA ALA A 183 7.84 7.06 -13.61
C ALA A 183 7.53 8.14 -12.54
N PRO A 184 6.27 8.53 -12.28
CA PRO A 184 5.92 9.38 -11.14
C PRO A 184 6.42 8.85 -9.79
N ILE A 185 6.21 7.55 -9.50
CA ILE A 185 6.68 6.92 -8.26
C ILE A 185 8.20 7.00 -8.15
N LEU A 186 8.95 6.61 -9.18
CA LEU A 186 10.42 6.66 -9.17
C LEU A 186 10.95 8.08 -8.99
N ASN A 187 10.34 9.07 -9.65
CA ASN A 187 10.71 10.48 -9.48
C ASN A 187 10.38 10.98 -8.07
N LEU A 188 9.28 10.55 -7.47
CA LEU A 188 8.96 10.89 -6.08
C LEU A 188 9.98 10.29 -5.12
N ILE A 189 10.33 9.01 -5.28
CA ILE A 189 11.37 8.36 -4.48
C ILE A 189 12.69 9.11 -4.65
N ASP A 190 13.07 9.50 -5.87
CA ASP A 190 14.29 10.27 -6.13
C ASP A 190 14.30 11.66 -5.48
N LYS A 191 13.16 12.32 -5.32
CA LYS A 191 13.11 13.62 -4.64
C LYS A 191 12.99 13.53 -3.11
N THR A 192 12.42 12.46 -2.60
CA THR A 192 12.02 12.37 -1.19
C THR A 192 12.81 11.32 -0.40
N LEU A 193 13.56 10.42 -1.03
CA LEU A 193 14.42 9.50 -0.31
C LEU A 193 15.71 10.19 0.11
N ALA A 194 16.05 10.10 1.40
CA ALA A 194 17.33 10.57 1.93
C ALA A 194 18.53 9.93 1.20
N CYS A 195 19.72 10.54 1.30
CA CYS A 195 20.91 10.07 0.59
C CYS A 195 21.30 8.63 0.94
N ASP A 196 21.20 8.26 2.22
CA ASP A 196 21.44 6.92 2.77
C ASP A 196 20.14 6.14 3.03
N GLY A 197 19.03 6.66 2.51
CA GLY A 197 17.71 6.09 2.71
C GLY A 197 17.51 4.80 1.91
N LEU A 198 16.45 4.09 2.28
CA LEU A 198 16.04 2.86 1.60
C LEU A 198 14.54 2.93 1.26
N CYS A 199 14.16 2.40 0.10
CA CYS A 199 12.75 2.24 -0.26
C CYS A 199 12.38 0.76 -0.39
N TRP A 200 11.28 0.36 0.26
CA TRP A 200 10.68 -0.96 0.12
C TRP A 200 9.37 -0.88 -0.67
N ILE A 201 9.26 -1.68 -1.74
CA ILE A 201 8.03 -1.80 -2.53
C ILE A 201 7.63 -3.28 -2.59
N GLY A 202 6.54 -3.63 -1.91
CA GLY A 202 5.93 -4.96 -1.98
C GLY A 202 5.02 -5.08 -3.20
N ASP A 203 5.12 -6.19 -3.94
CA ASP A 203 4.30 -6.48 -5.12
C ASP A 203 3.85 -7.95 -5.12
N ALA A 204 2.65 -8.20 -5.66
CA ALA A 204 2.05 -9.55 -5.71
C ALA A 204 2.62 -10.47 -6.81
N GLY A 205 3.59 -10.00 -7.60
CA GLY A 205 4.14 -10.76 -8.71
C GLY A 205 3.36 -10.61 -10.01
N ARG A 206 2.81 -9.42 -10.30
CA ARG A 206 2.11 -9.17 -11.57
C ARG A 206 3.08 -8.80 -12.69
N THR A 207 2.62 -8.85 -13.94
CA THR A 207 3.45 -8.58 -15.15
C THR A 207 4.17 -7.23 -15.11
N ARG A 208 3.63 -6.23 -14.39
CA ARG A 208 4.21 -4.89 -14.29
C ARG A 208 5.49 -4.81 -13.46
N ALA A 209 5.74 -5.78 -12.58
CA ALA A 209 6.95 -5.78 -11.76
C ALA A 209 8.23 -5.95 -12.59
N GLU A 210 8.17 -6.76 -13.66
CA GLU A 210 9.30 -6.89 -14.60
C GLU A 210 9.57 -5.56 -15.32
N TRP A 211 8.52 -4.86 -15.73
CA TRP A 211 8.67 -3.56 -16.39
C TRP A 211 9.22 -2.49 -15.44
N PHE A 212 8.82 -2.52 -14.17
CA PHE A 212 9.38 -1.67 -13.14
C PHE A 212 10.88 -1.93 -12.94
N ALA A 213 11.28 -3.22 -12.87
CA ALA A 213 12.68 -3.62 -12.79
C ALA A 213 13.52 -3.14 -14.00
N GLU A 214 12.97 -3.20 -15.21
CA GLU A 214 13.62 -2.65 -16.41
C GLU A 214 13.78 -1.13 -16.33
N LYS A 215 12.76 -0.39 -15.86
CA LYS A 215 12.85 1.07 -15.69
C LYS A 215 13.90 1.46 -14.65
N LEU A 216 14.03 0.71 -13.55
CA LEU A 216 15.03 0.96 -12.50
C LEU A 216 16.47 1.02 -13.02
N LYS A 217 16.82 0.26 -14.08
CA LYS A 217 18.15 0.27 -14.70
C LYS A 217 18.59 1.66 -15.18
N PHE A 218 17.63 2.53 -15.50
CA PHE A 218 17.84 3.89 -16.00
C PHE A 218 17.71 4.97 -14.92
N THR A 219 17.69 4.58 -13.64
CA THR A 219 17.55 5.49 -12.49
C THR A 219 18.84 5.52 -11.65
N PRO A 220 19.00 6.50 -10.73
CA PRO A 220 20.11 6.51 -9.78
C PRO A 220 20.00 5.42 -8.69
N PHE A 221 19.00 4.53 -8.76
CA PHE A 221 18.81 3.46 -7.80
C PHE A 221 19.44 2.15 -8.25
N GLU A 222 20.02 1.44 -7.29
CA GLU A 222 20.20 0.00 -7.33
C GLU A 222 19.06 -0.69 -6.57
N TYR A 223 18.81 -1.97 -6.86
CA TYR A 223 17.78 -2.72 -6.16
C TYR A 223 18.19 -4.17 -5.90
N GLN A 224 17.67 -4.72 -4.80
CA GLN A 224 17.68 -6.14 -4.48
C GLN A 224 16.23 -6.62 -4.35
N LEU A 225 15.98 -7.86 -4.77
CA LEU A 225 14.68 -8.50 -4.60
C LEU A 225 14.72 -9.48 -3.44
N TYR A 226 13.63 -9.56 -2.71
CA TYR A 226 13.41 -10.53 -1.63
C TYR A 226 12.05 -11.20 -1.74
N ASP A 227 11.93 -12.40 -1.18
CA ASP A 227 10.66 -13.09 -0.98
C ASP A 227 9.97 -12.67 0.33
N GLU A 228 8.85 -13.32 0.66
CA GLU A 228 8.06 -13.08 1.85
C GLU A 228 8.79 -13.35 3.18
N ASN A 229 9.91 -14.09 3.14
CA ASN A 229 10.75 -14.43 4.29
C ASN A 229 12.08 -13.66 4.26
N TYR A 230 12.14 -12.57 3.48
CA TYR A 230 13.31 -11.75 3.31
C TYR A 230 14.53 -12.52 2.76
N GLN A 231 14.29 -13.55 1.94
CA GLN A 231 15.35 -14.29 1.24
C GLN A 231 15.60 -13.69 -0.15
N PRO A 232 16.87 -13.49 -0.56
CA PRO A 232 17.19 -12.89 -1.86
C PRO A 232 16.60 -13.65 -3.06
N LEU A 233 16.07 -12.91 -4.01
CA LEU A 233 15.59 -13.41 -5.30
C LEU A 233 16.49 -12.90 -6.43
N ALA A 234 16.73 -13.76 -7.43
CA ALA A 234 17.52 -13.40 -8.61
C ALA A 234 16.73 -12.57 -9.64
N LYS A 235 15.40 -12.73 -9.69
CA LYS A 235 14.52 -12.05 -10.64
C LYS A 235 13.08 -12.00 -10.09
N PRO A 236 12.22 -11.12 -10.64
CA PRO A 236 10.82 -11.10 -10.28
C PRO A 236 10.13 -12.45 -10.47
N ARG A 237 9.16 -12.77 -9.60
CA ARG A 237 8.38 -14.01 -9.66
C ARG A 237 6.94 -13.69 -10.03
N PHE A 238 6.46 -14.26 -11.13
CA PHE A 238 5.04 -14.19 -11.44
C PHE A 238 4.24 -14.96 -10.39
N GLY A 239 3.14 -14.37 -9.94
CA GLY A 239 2.21 -15.10 -9.09
C GLY A 239 2.55 -15.16 -7.60
N ARG A 240 3.59 -14.45 -7.15
CA ARG A 240 4.11 -14.54 -5.77
C ARG A 240 4.53 -13.18 -5.25
N PHE A 241 4.40 -13.01 -3.94
CA PHE A 241 4.96 -11.84 -3.26
C PHE A 241 6.45 -11.68 -3.59
N GLN A 242 6.85 -10.43 -3.76
CA GLN A 242 8.22 -10.00 -3.89
C GLN A 242 8.36 -8.60 -3.32
N LEU A 243 9.52 -8.34 -2.73
CA LEU A 243 9.87 -7.06 -2.14
C LEU A 243 11.06 -6.49 -2.90
N PHE A 244 10.87 -5.32 -3.51
CA PHE A 244 11.95 -4.53 -4.05
C PHE A 244 12.54 -3.67 -2.93
N GLU A 245 13.81 -3.86 -2.59
CA GLU A 245 14.59 -2.92 -1.79
C GLU A 245 15.41 -2.05 -2.73
N LEU A 246 15.19 -0.74 -2.72
CA LEU A 246 15.89 0.25 -3.53
C LEU A 246 16.83 1.07 -2.64
N ARG A 247 18.03 1.35 -3.14
CA ARG A 247 19.02 2.25 -2.53
C ARG A 247 19.66 3.11 -3.61
N ARG A 248 20.17 4.28 -3.24
CA ARG A 248 20.95 5.12 -4.17
C ARG A 248 22.31 4.48 -4.46
N LYS A 249 22.76 4.57 -5.72
CA LYS A 249 24.10 4.19 -6.17
C LYS A 249 25.19 5.12 -5.65
#